data_AF-A0A3A0B7F4-F1
#
_entry.id   AF-A0A3A0B7F4-F1
#
_cell.length_a   1.000
_cell.length_b   1.000
_cell.length_c   1.000
_cell.angle_alpha   90.00
_cell.angle_beta   90.00
_cell.angle_gamma   90.00
#
_symmetry.space_group_name_H-M   'P 1'
#
loop_
_entity.id
_entity.type
_entity.pdbx_description
1 polymer ?
#
loop_
_entity_poly.entity_id
_entity_poly.type
_entity_poly.pdbx_seq_one_letter_code
_entity_poly.pdbx_strand_id
1 'polypeptide(L)'
;MYKGFKNKRAYHNKKIYALATVISGEDNARDFIEGEVLRVLETRTGTSPIFTDDTKLSIKSLTDHEASMMYNRLIESARAIKTNQKKVDELFGTGSGMTDAQRKKIIKVARWEFKWDIQVTFSKIIEILPELRKRLTPWEIQNCKMVALYGAMNKKQADKVIKVLSAIEKRNLERA
;
A
#
# COMPACT_ATOMS: atom_id res chain seq x y z
N MET A 1 15.41 -11.37 17.44
CA MET A 1 15.16 -10.26 18.39
C MET A 1 13.89 -9.52 17.98
N TYR A 2 12.89 -9.41 18.86
CA TYR A 2 11.64 -8.69 18.60
C TYR A 2 11.85 -7.18 18.83
N LYS A 3 12.47 -6.47 17.88
CA LYS A 3 12.80 -5.04 18.01
C LYS A 3 11.57 -4.21 18.40
N GLY A 4 11.66 -3.50 19.52
CA GLY A 4 10.59 -2.61 20.02
C GLY A 4 9.45 -3.30 20.78
N PHE A 5 9.59 -4.59 21.13
CA PHE A 5 8.58 -5.31 21.92
C PHE A 5 9.18 -5.91 23.18
N LYS A 6 8.40 -5.89 24.27
CA LYS A 6 8.82 -6.43 25.58
C LYS A 6 9.13 -7.93 25.52
N ASN A 7 8.35 -8.70 24.76
CA ASN A 7 8.54 -10.14 24.57
C ASN A 7 7.85 -10.63 23.28
N LYS A 8 8.04 -11.92 22.96
CA LYS A 8 7.42 -12.60 21.80
C LYS A 8 5.90 -12.49 21.81
N ARG A 9 5.28 -12.60 23.00
CA ARG A 9 3.83 -12.52 23.13
C ARG A 9 3.27 -11.15 22.77
N ALA A 10 3.87 -10.08 23.28
CA ALA A 10 3.50 -8.71 22.96
C ALA A 10 3.63 -8.42 21.45
N TYR A 11 4.66 -9.00 20.80
CA TYR A 11 4.81 -8.95 19.36
C TYR A 11 3.65 -9.63 18.63
N HIS A 12 3.32 -10.88 18.96
CA HIS A 12 2.22 -11.61 18.33
C HIS A 12 0.87 -10.92 18.53
N ASN A 13 0.55 -10.48 19.75
CA ASN A 13 -0.70 -9.78 20.02
C ASN A 13 -0.87 -8.56 19.10
N LYS A 14 0.14 -7.69 19.01
CA LYS A 14 0.07 -6.50 18.16
C LYS A 14 -0.04 -6.87 16.67
N LYS A 15 0.67 -7.91 16.24
CA LYS A 15 0.66 -8.33 14.84
C LYS A 15 -0.64 -9.01 14.44
N ILE A 16 -1.26 -9.79 15.31
CA ILE A 16 -2.57 -10.40 15.08
C ILE A 16 -3.64 -9.31 14.87
N TYR A 17 -3.65 -8.26 15.70
CA TYR A 17 -4.56 -7.12 15.50
C TYR A 17 -4.36 -6.46 14.12
N ALA A 18 -3.10 -6.17 13.75
CA ALA A 18 -2.82 -5.58 12.45
C ALA A 18 -3.22 -6.49 11.28
N LEU A 19 -3.06 -7.81 11.42
CA LEU A 19 -3.48 -8.78 10.40
C LEU A 19 -5.00 -8.89 10.31
N ALA A 20 -5.70 -8.87 11.44
CA ALA A 20 -7.17 -8.85 11.47
C ALA A 20 -7.72 -7.63 10.73
N THR A 21 -7.19 -6.43 10.98
CA THR A 21 -7.57 -5.21 10.23
C THR A 21 -7.39 -5.37 8.72
N VAL A 22 -6.31 -6.03 8.28
CA VAL A 22 -6.09 -6.29 6.84
C VAL A 22 -7.11 -7.28 6.27
N ILE A 23 -7.57 -8.25 7.07
CA ILE A 23 -8.45 -9.33 6.64
C ILE A 23 -9.92 -8.88 6.63
N SER A 24 -10.38 -8.22 7.69
CA SER A 24 -11.81 -7.94 7.91
C SER A 24 -12.17 -6.45 7.83
N GLY A 25 -11.18 -5.56 7.70
CA GLY A 25 -11.36 -4.12 7.89
C GLY A 25 -11.29 -3.73 9.37
N GLU A 26 -11.06 -2.43 9.62
CA GLU A 26 -10.84 -1.89 10.97
C GLU A 26 -12.05 -2.07 11.87
N ASP A 27 -13.24 -1.77 11.36
CA ASP A 27 -14.49 -1.85 12.13
C ASP A 27 -14.82 -3.28 12.60
N ASN A 28 -14.43 -4.29 11.81
CA ASN A 28 -14.73 -5.69 12.09
C ASN A 28 -13.54 -6.46 12.69
N ALA A 29 -12.37 -5.81 12.86
CA ALA A 29 -11.15 -6.48 13.28
C ALA A 29 -11.29 -7.16 14.64
N ARG A 30 -12.09 -6.57 15.52
CA ARG A 30 -12.34 -7.11 16.85
C ARG A 30 -13.16 -8.40 16.79
N ASP A 31 -14.30 -8.38 16.13
CA ASP A 31 -15.20 -9.54 16.02
C ASP A 31 -14.51 -10.70 15.31
N PHE A 32 -13.70 -10.39 14.29
CA PHE A 32 -12.86 -11.38 13.61
C PHE A 32 -11.86 -12.06 14.58
N ILE A 33 -11.18 -11.27 15.42
CA ILE A 33 -10.26 -11.82 16.42
C ILE A 33 -11.00 -12.68 17.44
N GLU A 34 -12.17 -12.24 17.89
CA GLU A 34 -12.98 -12.98 18.86
C GLU A 34 -13.38 -14.36 18.30
N GLY A 35 -13.85 -14.41 17.05
CA GLY A 35 -14.14 -15.68 16.35
C GLY A 35 -12.92 -16.56 16.13
N GLU A 36 -11.77 -15.97 15.80
CA GLU A 36 -10.52 -16.74 15.62
C GLU A 36 -9.98 -17.30 16.94
N VAL A 37 -10.09 -16.56 18.04
CA VAL A 37 -9.74 -17.02 19.38
C VAL A 37 -10.68 -18.15 19.81
N LEU A 38 -11.99 -17.99 19.58
CA LEU A 38 -12.99 -19.03 19.84
C LEU A 38 -12.61 -20.34 19.17
N ARG A 39 -12.31 -20.31 17.87
CA ARG A 39 -11.89 -21.48 17.10
C ARG A 39 -10.65 -22.18 17.67
N VAL A 40 -9.67 -21.41 18.16
CA VAL A 40 -8.47 -21.98 18.79
C VAL A 40 -8.83 -22.65 20.12
N LEU A 41 -9.69 -22.02 20.92
CA LEU A 41 -10.13 -22.57 22.20
C LEU A 41 -10.99 -23.84 22.00
N GLU A 42 -11.87 -23.86 21.00
CA GLU A 42 -12.63 -25.05 20.59
C GLU A 42 -11.73 -26.23 20.23
N THR A 43 -10.67 -25.96 19.49
CA THR A 43 -9.67 -26.99 19.13
C THR A 43 -8.96 -27.54 20.36
N ARG A 44 -8.76 -26.71 21.40
CA ARG A 44 -8.10 -27.11 22.64
C ARG A 44 -8.98 -28.01 23.51
N THR A 45 -10.28 -27.70 23.60
CA THR A 45 -11.21 -28.40 24.50
C THR A 45 -11.99 -29.52 23.81
N GLY A 46 -12.02 -29.56 22.48
CA GLY A 46 -12.82 -30.52 21.69
C GLY A 46 -14.32 -30.22 21.71
N THR A 47 -14.75 -29.16 22.40
CA THR A 47 -16.13 -28.68 22.53
C THR A 47 -16.14 -27.16 22.52
N SER A 48 -17.23 -26.55 22.05
CA SER A 48 -17.46 -25.10 22.21
C SER A 48 -17.43 -24.73 23.70
N PRO A 49 -16.51 -23.86 24.14
CA PRO A 49 -16.45 -23.47 25.54
C PRO A 49 -17.74 -22.72 25.89
N ILE A 50 -18.30 -23.01 27.07
CA ILE A 50 -19.46 -22.29 27.59
C ILE A 50 -18.96 -20.93 28.06
N PHE A 51 -19.22 -19.88 27.28
CA PHE A 51 -18.92 -18.50 27.68
C PHE A 51 -20.17 -17.89 28.31
N THR A 52 -20.03 -17.36 29.53
CA THR A 52 -21.00 -16.40 30.08
C THR A 52 -20.80 -15.06 29.36
N ASP A 53 -21.90 -14.33 29.11
CA ASP A 53 -21.96 -13.11 28.27
C ASP A 53 -20.91 -12.02 28.61
N ASP A 54 -20.35 -12.03 29.82
CA ASP A 54 -19.34 -11.06 30.27
C ASP A 54 -17.88 -11.41 29.90
N THR A 55 -17.61 -12.56 29.30
CA THR A 55 -16.25 -13.00 28.99
C THR A 55 -15.81 -12.48 27.62
N LYS A 56 -15.23 -11.27 27.57
CA LYS A 56 -14.65 -10.72 26.33
C LYS A 56 -13.52 -11.62 25.83
N LEU A 57 -13.82 -12.40 24.79
CA LEU A 57 -12.83 -13.19 24.07
C LEU A 57 -11.72 -12.26 23.58
N SER A 58 -10.47 -12.63 23.84
CA SER A 58 -9.36 -11.82 23.39
C SER A 58 -8.14 -12.69 23.17
N ILE A 59 -7.19 -12.17 22.42
CA ILE A 59 -5.92 -12.85 22.18
C ILE A 59 -5.24 -13.18 23.51
N LYS A 60 -5.49 -12.45 24.61
CA LYS A 60 -4.90 -12.75 25.93
C LYS A 60 -5.34 -14.10 26.51
N SER A 61 -6.46 -14.66 26.05
CA SER A 61 -6.98 -15.96 26.49
C SER A 61 -6.20 -17.16 25.91
N LEU A 62 -5.29 -16.93 24.96
CA LEU A 62 -4.49 -17.97 24.31
C LEU A 62 -3.17 -18.22 25.04
N THR A 63 -2.64 -19.44 24.98
CA THR A 63 -1.25 -19.75 25.33
C THR A 63 -0.28 -19.12 24.32
N ASP A 64 1.01 -19.02 24.66
CA ASP A 64 2.02 -18.45 23.75
C ASP A 64 2.21 -19.26 22.47
N HIS A 65 2.04 -20.58 22.56
CA HIS A 65 2.05 -21.46 21.41
C HIS A 65 0.84 -21.20 20.49
N GLU A 66 -0.36 -21.14 21.07
CA GLU A 66 -1.61 -20.87 20.35
C GLU A 66 -1.60 -19.50 19.65
N ALA A 67 -1.15 -18.45 20.34
CA ALA A 67 -1.00 -17.13 19.73
C ALA A 67 0.03 -17.14 18.59
N SER A 68 1.08 -17.96 18.70
CA SER A 68 2.06 -18.12 17.61
C SER A 68 1.46 -18.85 16.40
N MET A 69 0.67 -19.90 16.61
CA MET A 69 0.00 -20.62 15.53
C MET A 69 -1.04 -19.75 14.82
N MET A 70 -1.87 -19.06 15.60
CA MET A 70 -2.85 -18.10 15.08
C MET A 70 -2.15 -17.00 14.27
N TYR A 71 -1.07 -16.43 14.77
CA TYR A 71 -0.28 -15.45 14.04
C TYR A 71 0.20 -15.97 12.67
N ASN A 72 0.78 -17.17 12.62
CA ASN A 72 1.28 -17.75 11.37
C ASN A 72 0.14 -18.00 10.37
N ARG A 73 -0.99 -18.54 10.82
CA ARG A 73 -2.18 -18.75 9.99
C ARG A 73 -2.71 -17.43 9.39
N LEU A 74 -2.81 -16.39 10.22
CA LEU A 74 -3.29 -15.08 9.77
C LEU A 74 -2.32 -14.40 8.79
N ILE A 75 -1.01 -14.66 8.88
CA ILE A 75 -0.05 -14.20 7.85
C ILE A 75 -0.40 -14.78 6.49
N GLU A 76 -0.72 -16.07 6.41
CA GLU A 76 -1.06 -16.74 5.16
C GLU A 76 -2.37 -16.19 4.58
N SER A 77 -3.39 -16.03 5.41
CA SER A 77 -4.66 -15.41 5.02
C SER A 77 -4.47 -13.97 4.50
N ALA A 78 -3.71 -13.15 5.22
CA ALA A 78 -3.43 -11.78 4.80
C ALA A 78 -2.63 -11.70 3.49
N ARG A 79 -1.71 -12.64 3.24
CA ARG A 79 -0.98 -12.72 1.96
C ARG A 79 -1.91 -13.06 0.79
N ALA A 80 -2.85 -13.98 0.98
CA ALA A 80 -3.84 -14.34 -0.04
C ALA A 80 -4.74 -13.13 -0.36
N ILE A 81 -5.26 -12.45 0.66
CA ILE A 81 -6.09 -11.25 0.49
C ILE A 81 -5.33 -10.14 -0.21
N LYS A 82 -4.08 -9.86 0.18
CA LYS A 82 -3.26 -8.84 -0.50
C LYS A 82 -3.01 -9.17 -1.98
N THR A 83 -2.85 -10.44 -2.31
CA THR A 83 -2.70 -10.90 -3.70
C THR A 83 -4.00 -10.69 -4.48
N ASN A 84 -5.15 -10.98 -3.86
CA ASN A 84 -6.45 -10.75 -4.46
C ASN A 84 -6.75 -9.26 -4.64
N GLN A 85 -6.42 -8.43 -3.63
CA GLN A 85 -6.56 -6.98 -3.72
C GLN A 85 -5.75 -6.42 -4.89
N LYS A 86 -4.53 -6.92 -5.12
CA LYS A 86 -3.74 -6.53 -6.29
C LYS A 86 -4.46 -6.85 -7.61
N LYS A 87 -5.10 -8.02 -7.73
CA LYS A 87 -5.88 -8.39 -8.92
C LYS A 87 -7.13 -7.52 -9.08
N VAL A 88 -7.81 -7.21 -7.99
CA VAL A 88 -8.94 -6.27 -7.95
C VAL A 88 -8.49 -4.89 -8.42
N ASP A 89 -7.39 -4.37 -7.89
CA ASP A 89 -6.78 -3.10 -8.29
C ASP A 89 -6.37 -3.08 -9.78
N GLU A 90 -5.93 -4.21 -10.32
CA GLU A 90 -5.66 -4.39 -11.75
C GLU A 90 -6.94 -4.39 -12.59
N LEU A 91 -8.02 -5.03 -12.12
CA LEU A 91 -9.32 -5.10 -12.80
C LEU A 91 -10.06 -3.76 -12.79
N PHE A 92 -10.09 -3.06 -11.66
CA PHE A 92 -10.74 -1.76 -11.50
C PHE A 92 -9.82 -0.59 -11.87
N GLY A 93 -8.56 -0.84 -12.22
CA GLY A 93 -7.57 0.17 -12.56
C GLY A 93 -7.08 1.04 -11.39
N THR A 94 -7.61 0.83 -10.18
CA THR A 94 -7.27 1.48 -8.91
C THR A 94 -5.96 0.92 -8.34
N GLY A 95 -4.86 1.14 -9.06
CA GLY A 95 -3.53 0.59 -8.76
C GLY A 95 -2.55 0.73 -9.93
N SER A 96 -3.08 1.21 -11.06
CA SER A 96 -2.34 1.63 -12.24
C SER A 96 -1.61 2.96 -12.05
N GLY A 97 -1.86 3.72 -10.98
CA GLY A 97 -1.25 5.02 -10.73
C GLY A 97 0.28 4.97 -10.65
N MET A 98 0.93 6.05 -11.07
CA MET A 98 2.37 6.23 -10.97
C MET A 98 2.89 5.94 -9.54
N THR A 99 3.97 5.19 -9.42
CA THR A 99 4.61 4.89 -8.14
C THR A 99 5.41 6.08 -7.59
N ASP A 100 5.63 6.11 -6.27
CA ASP A 100 6.48 7.13 -5.64
C ASP A 100 7.92 7.13 -6.18
N ALA A 101 8.47 5.95 -6.51
CA ALA A 101 9.79 5.81 -7.12
C ALA A 101 9.84 6.46 -8.52
N GLN A 102 8.82 6.24 -9.35
CA GLN A 102 8.72 6.89 -10.66
C GLN A 102 8.59 8.41 -10.53
N ARG A 103 7.75 8.89 -9.60
CA ARG A 103 7.60 10.31 -9.29
C ARG A 103 8.94 10.94 -8.91
N LYS A 104 9.65 10.33 -7.96
CA LYS A 104 10.98 10.78 -7.52
C LYS A 104 11.98 10.83 -8.66
N LYS A 105 11.94 9.86 -9.58
CA LYS A 105 12.83 9.83 -10.75
C LYS A 105 12.55 10.98 -11.72
N ILE A 106 11.27 11.26 -12.01
CA ILE A 106 10.89 12.41 -12.84
C ILE A 106 11.35 13.73 -12.19
N ILE A 107 11.10 13.90 -10.88
CA ILE A 107 11.54 15.08 -10.13
C ILE A 107 13.06 15.21 -10.16
N LYS A 108 13.80 14.11 -9.96
CA LYS A 108 15.26 14.11 -10.00
C LYS A 108 15.77 14.69 -11.33
N VAL A 109 15.36 14.10 -12.45
CA VAL A 109 15.84 14.52 -13.78
C VAL A 109 15.42 15.95 -14.09
N ALA A 110 14.14 16.29 -13.88
CA ALA A 110 13.63 17.62 -14.23
C ALA A 110 14.22 18.74 -13.35
N ARG A 111 14.23 18.58 -12.03
CA ARG A 111 14.61 19.66 -11.10
C ARG A 111 16.10 19.70 -10.80
N TRP A 112 16.78 18.55 -10.72
CA TRP A 112 18.15 18.48 -10.22
C TRP A 112 19.16 18.44 -11.36
N GLU A 113 18.88 17.63 -12.39
CA GLU A 113 19.76 17.51 -13.55
C GLU A 113 19.51 18.65 -14.55
N PHE A 114 18.25 18.88 -14.93
CA PHE A 114 17.90 19.92 -15.91
C PHE A 114 17.66 21.30 -15.31
N LYS A 115 17.45 21.40 -13.99
CA LYS A 115 17.07 22.64 -13.29
C LYS A 115 15.85 23.33 -13.89
N TRP A 116 14.90 22.55 -14.40
CA TRP A 116 13.66 23.07 -14.95
C TRP A 116 12.73 23.57 -13.86
N ASP A 117 12.09 24.69 -14.15
CA ASP A 117 10.95 25.17 -13.38
C ASP A 117 9.75 24.24 -13.50
N ILE A 118 8.81 24.40 -12.58
CA ILE A 118 7.59 23.60 -12.51
C ILE A 118 6.79 23.71 -13.81
N GLN A 119 6.67 24.91 -14.38
CA GLN A 119 5.94 25.18 -15.62
C GLN A 119 6.55 24.46 -16.82
N VAL A 120 7.88 24.42 -16.90
CA VAL A 120 8.62 23.74 -17.96
C VAL A 120 8.42 22.23 -17.82
N THR A 121 8.55 21.71 -16.60
CA THR A 121 8.33 20.29 -16.32
C THR A 121 6.90 19.86 -16.66
N PHE A 122 5.91 20.64 -16.24
CA PHE A 122 4.50 20.41 -16.53
C PHE A 122 4.24 20.38 -18.03
N SER A 123 4.68 21.42 -18.73
CA SER A 123 4.53 21.55 -20.18
C SER A 123 5.19 20.39 -20.92
N LYS A 124 6.40 19.97 -20.50
CA LYS A 124 7.10 18.87 -21.13
C LYS A 124 6.40 17.52 -20.93
N ILE A 125 5.86 17.27 -19.74
CA ILE A 125 5.10 16.03 -19.49
C ILE A 125 3.82 16.01 -20.34
N ILE A 126 3.12 17.14 -20.44
CA ILE A 126 1.93 17.29 -21.30
C ILE A 126 2.27 17.14 -22.79
N GLU A 127 3.44 17.59 -23.23
CA GLU A 127 3.94 17.37 -24.59
C GLU A 127 4.16 15.88 -24.88
N ILE A 128 4.72 15.13 -23.93
CA ILE A 128 4.97 13.68 -24.06
C ILE A 128 3.66 12.87 -24.00
N LEU A 129 2.69 13.34 -23.22
CA LEU A 129 1.41 12.70 -22.90
C LEU A 129 0.23 13.68 -23.06
N PRO A 130 -0.13 14.06 -24.30
CA PRO A 130 -1.15 15.07 -24.55
C PRO A 130 -2.54 14.65 -24.06
N GLU A 131 -2.81 13.35 -23.94
CA GLU A 131 -4.07 12.81 -23.44
C GLU A 131 -4.35 13.19 -21.97
N LEU A 132 -3.32 13.53 -21.19
CA LEU A 132 -3.48 13.97 -19.80
C LEU A 132 -4.23 15.29 -19.69
N ARG A 133 -4.22 16.14 -20.73
CA ARG A 133 -5.01 17.39 -20.74
C ARG A 133 -6.50 17.14 -20.52
N LYS A 134 -7.03 16.02 -21.00
CA LYS A 134 -8.45 15.66 -20.83
C LYS A 134 -8.78 15.21 -19.40
N ARG A 135 -7.77 14.87 -18.60
CA ARG A 135 -7.92 14.38 -17.22
C ARG A 135 -7.68 15.47 -16.17
N LEU A 136 -7.39 16.70 -16.61
CA LEU A 136 -7.10 17.84 -15.76
C LEU A 136 -8.13 18.94 -16.02
N THR A 137 -8.47 19.67 -14.97
CA THR A 137 -9.32 20.85 -15.08
C THR A 137 -8.54 22.03 -15.68
N PRO A 138 -9.23 23.00 -16.32
CA PRO A 138 -8.57 24.21 -16.84
C PRO A 138 -7.76 24.95 -15.77
N TRP A 139 -8.26 25.01 -14.53
CA TRP A 139 -7.56 25.64 -13.41
C TRP A 139 -6.26 24.91 -13.04
N GLU A 140 -6.25 23.57 -13.04
CA GLU A 140 -5.05 22.77 -12.78
C GLU A 140 -3.98 22.97 -13.85
N ILE A 141 -4.41 23.09 -15.11
CA ILE A 141 -3.51 23.35 -16.25
C ILE A 141 -2.91 24.75 -16.14
N GLN A 142 -3.74 25.78 -15.95
CA GLN A 142 -3.30 27.17 -15.87
C GLN A 142 -2.31 27.40 -14.71
N ASN A 143 -2.50 26.69 -13.59
CA ASN A 143 -1.65 26.80 -12.41
C ASN A 143 -0.56 25.71 -12.32
N CYS A 144 -0.32 24.94 -13.40
CA CYS A 144 0.70 23.89 -13.47
C CYS A 144 0.70 22.94 -12.24
N LYS A 145 -0.48 22.45 -11.83
CA LYS A 145 -0.64 21.62 -10.63
C LYS A 145 -0.01 20.24 -10.80
N MET A 146 1.26 20.12 -10.41
CA MET A 146 2.03 18.87 -10.54
C MET A 146 1.43 17.68 -9.78
N VAL A 147 0.81 17.91 -8.63
CA VAL A 147 0.16 16.83 -7.85
C VAL A 147 -0.98 16.19 -8.65
N ALA A 148 -1.82 17.01 -9.29
CA ALA A 148 -2.90 16.55 -10.14
C ALA A 148 -2.35 15.83 -11.38
N LEU A 149 -1.34 16.41 -12.05
CA LEU A 149 -0.68 15.79 -13.21
C LEU A 149 -0.09 14.42 -12.88
N TYR A 150 0.57 14.29 -11.73
CA TYR A 150 1.11 13.03 -11.24
C TYR A 150 0.01 12.03 -10.88
N GLY A 151 -1.11 12.48 -10.32
CA GLY A 151 -2.27 11.65 -10.05
C GLY A 151 -2.99 11.15 -11.31
N ALA A 152 -2.93 11.93 -12.39
CA ALA A 152 -3.53 11.58 -13.68
C ALA A 152 -2.70 10.56 -14.48
N MET A 153 -1.45 10.28 -14.09
CA MET A 153 -0.57 9.34 -14.78
C MET A 153 -0.66 7.92 -14.22
N ASN A 154 -0.73 6.96 -15.14
CA ASN A 154 -0.47 5.56 -14.81
C ASN A 154 1.02 5.20 -14.89
N LYS A 155 1.40 4.00 -14.44
CA LYS A 155 2.79 3.50 -14.43
C LYS A 155 3.41 3.50 -15.82
N LYS A 156 2.69 3.05 -16.85
CA LYS A 156 3.20 2.99 -18.24
C LYS A 156 3.49 4.38 -18.79
N GLN A 157 2.59 5.33 -18.51
CA GLN A 157 2.76 6.74 -18.86
C GLN A 157 3.97 7.35 -18.15
N ALA A 158 4.14 7.09 -16.85
CA ALA A 158 5.30 7.54 -16.10
C ALA A 158 6.62 6.97 -16.64
N ASP A 159 6.65 5.67 -16.97
CA ASP A 159 7.83 5.04 -17.58
C ASP A 159 8.17 5.64 -18.94
N LYS A 160 7.16 5.97 -19.76
CA LYS A 160 7.36 6.69 -21.04
C LYS A 160 8.00 8.06 -20.82
N VAL A 161 7.51 8.83 -19.85
CA VAL A 161 8.09 10.14 -19.49
C VAL A 161 9.54 9.98 -19.04
N ILE A 162 9.82 9.05 -18.12
CA ILE A 162 11.17 8.79 -17.62
C ILE A 162 12.11 8.43 -18.78
N LYS A 163 11.69 7.55 -19.69
CA LYS A 163 12.49 7.15 -20.86
C LYS A 163 12.86 8.35 -21.73
N VAL A 164 11.90 9.24 -22.00
CA VAL A 164 12.15 10.45 -22.79
C VAL A 164 13.09 11.41 -22.06
N LEU A 165 12.86 11.65 -20.76
CA LEU A 165 13.71 12.54 -19.96
C LEU A 165 15.14 12.01 -19.86
N SER A 166 15.35 10.73 -19.58
CA SER A 166 16.68 10.13 -19.54
C SER A 166 17.39 10.12 -20.91
N ALA A 167 16.65 10.03 -22.01
CA ALA A 167 17.25 10.16 -23.35
C ALA A 167 17.74 11.59 -23.64
N ILE A 168 17.00 12.61 -23.17
CA ILE A 168 17.42 14.00 -23.24
C ILE A 168 18.68 14.22 -22.38
N GLU A 169 18.70 13.68 -21.17
CA GLU A 169 19.83 13.77 -20.24
C GLU A 169 21.10 13.20 -20.85
N LYS A 170 21.03 11.98 -21.39
CA LYS A 170 22.16 11.34 -22.06
C LYS A 170 22.69 12.20 -23.22
N ARG A 171 21.81 12.76 -24.04
CA ARG A 171 22.20 13.62 -25.17
C ARG A 171 22.86 14.91 -24.72
N ASN A 172 22.43 15.50 -23.60
CA ASN A 172 23.05 16.71 -23.06
C ASN A 172 24.45 16.43 -22.52
N LEU A 173 24.65 15.26 -21.89
CA LEU A 173 25.96 14.82 -21.42
C LEU A 173 26.92 14.50 -22.59
N GLU A 174 26.43 13.92 -23.69
CA GLU A 174 27.24 13.66 -24.89
C GLU A 174 27.65 14.95 -25.64
N ARG A 175 27.02 16.08 -25.33
CA ARG A 175 27.28 17.39 -25.95
C ARG A 175 28.05 18.37 -25.05
N ALA A 176 28.29 18.00 -23.80
CA ALA A 176 29.03 18.78 -22.82
C ALA A 176 30.50 18.32 -22.78
#